data_AF-A0A7W4DXP0-F1
#
_entry.id   AF-A0A7W4DXP0-F1
#
_cell.length_a   1.000
_cell.length_b   1.000
_cell.length_c   1.000
_cell.angle_alpha   90.00
_cell.angle_beta   90.00
_cell.angle_gamma   90.00
#
_symmetry.space_group_name_H-M   'P 1'
#
loop_
_entity.id
_entity.type
_entity.pdbx_description
1 polymer ?
#
loop_
_entity_poly.entity_id
_entity_poly.type
_entity_poly.pdbx_seq_one_letter_code
_entity_poly.pdbx_strand_id
1 'polypeptide(L)' 'MAISELAYVHPDARLGEGVTIEAFAYVGGDVEIGEGTWVGPHGVILDGARLGRHCRVHSGAVVAGIPQ' A
#
# COMPACT_ATOMS: atom_id res chain seq x y z
N MET A 1 1.73 -3.97 -12.75
CA MET A 1 1.99 -3.27 -11.47
C MET A 1 2.98 -2.16 -11.75
N ALA A 2 2.93 -1.07 -10.99
CA ALA A 2 3.88 0.05 -11.09
C ALA A 2 4.31 0.44 -9.67
N ILE A 3 5.55 0.12 -9.29
CA ILE A 3 6.08 0.41 -7.96
C ILE A 3 7.26 1.36 -8.16
N SER A 4 7.21 2.52 -7.50
CA SER A 4 8.33 3.46 -7.50
C SER A 4 9.56 2.84 -6.83
N GLU A 5 10.75 3.09 -7.37
CA GLU A 5 12.03 2.71 -6.73
C GLU A 5 12.25 3.41 -5.38
N LEU A 6 11.49 4.48 -5.11
CA LEU A 6 11.53 5.24 -3.86
C LEU A 6 10.48 4.76 -2.84
N ALA A 7 9.63 3.79 -3.19
CA ALA A 7 8.69 3.19 -2.26
C ALA A 7 9.37 2.07 -1.46
N TYR A 8 8.92 1.86 -0.23
CA TYR A 8 9.25 0.65 0.52
C TYR A 8 8.06 -0.31 0.49
N VAL A 9 8.30 -1.54 0.03
CA VAL A 9 7.32 -2.62 0.04
C VAL A 9 7.96 -3.83 0.72
N HIS A 10 7.37 -4.28 1.83
CA HIS A 10 7.82 -5.49 2.50
C HIS A 10 7.74 -6.70 1.55
N PRO A 11 8.73 -7.61 1.54
CA PRO A 11 8.76 -8.75 0.61
C PRO A 11 7.56 -9.69 0.73
N ASP A 12 6.94 -9.76 1.90
CA ASP A 12 5.76 -10.61 2.14
C ASP A 12 4.42 -9.92 1.78
N ALA A 13 4.43 -8.66 1.34
CA ALA A 13 3.21 -7.97 0.93
C ALA A 13 2.67 -8.58 -0.38
N ARG A 14 1.35 -8.79 -0.44
CA ARG A 14 0.66 -9.38 -1.59
C ARG A 14 -0.06 -8.28 -2.38
N LEU A 15 0.46 -7.98 -3.56
CA LEU A 15 -0.09 -6.95 -4.42
C LEU A 15 -0.81 -7.58 -5.63
N GLY A 16 -2.06 -7.20 -5.83
CA GLY A 16 -2.86 -7.61 -6.97
C GLY A 16 -2.38 -7.01 -8.29
N GLU A 17 -2.90 -7.52 -9.40
CA GLU A 17 -2.59 -6.99 -10.73
C GLU A 17 -2.94 -5.50 -10.83
N GLY A 18 -2.16 -4.74 -11.60
CA GLY A 18 -2.44 -3.31 -11.81
C GLY A 18 -2.30 -2.41 -10.58
N VAL A 19 -1.81 -2.92 -9.43
CA VAL A 19 -1.51 -2.07 -8.26
C VAL A 19 -0.41 -1.06 -8.61
N THR A 20 -0.61 0.17 -8.13
CA THR A 20 0.35 1.27 -8.24
C THR A 20 0.74 1.75 -6.84
N ILE A 21 2.04 1.78 -6.57
CA ILE A 21 2.63 2.27 -5.33
C ILE A 21 3.56 3.44 -5.67
N GLU A 22 3.17 4.65 -5.26
CA GLU A 22 3.89 5.89 -5.55
C GLU A 22 5.12 6.09 -4.66
N ALA A 23 5.97 7.05 -5.04
CA ALA A 23 7.20 7.36 -4.32
C ALA A 23 6.97 7.62 -2.82
N PHE A 24 7.89 7.11 -1.99
CA PHE A 24 7.87 7.26 -0.53
C PHE A 24 6.66 6.65 0.18
N ALA A 25 5.80 5.91 -0.52
CA ALA A 25 4.81 5.07 0.14
C ALA A 25 5.52 3.94 0.92
N TYR A 26 4.92 3.54 2.04
CA TYR A 26 5.36 2.44 2.88
C TYR A 26 4.27 1.36 2.91
N VAL A 27 4.65 0.13 2.59
CA VAL A 27 3.79 -1.05 2.69
C VAL A 27 4.45 -2.07 3.62
N GLY A 28 3.81 -2.30 4.77
CA GLY A 28 4.26 -3.23 5.82
C GLY A 28 4.10 -4.71 5.48
N GLY A 29 4.45 -5.57 6.44
CA GLY A 29 4.36 -7.02 6.34
C GLY A 29 2.93 -7.54 6.52
N ASP A 30 2.64 -8.73 5.99
CA ASP A 30 1.29 -9.31 6.01
C ASP A 30 0.21 -8.32 5.48
N VAL A 31 0.54 -7.55 4.45
CA VAL A 31 -0.41 -6.65 3.78
C VAL A 31 -0.96 -7.32 2.53
N GLU A 32 -2.26 -7.18 2.28
CA GLU A 32 -2.88 -7.56 1.00
C GLU A 32 -3.52 -6.33 0.34
N ILE A 33 -3.16 -6.07 -0.92
CA ILE A 33 -3.70 -4.97 -1.72
C ILE A 33 -4.34 -5.53 -2.99
N GLY A 34 -5.65 -5.32 -3.13
CA GLY A 34 -6.42 -5.81 -4.28
C GLY A 34 -6.08 -5.12 -5.60
N GLU A 35 -6.51 -5.76 -6.70
CA GLU A 35 -6.28 -5.32 -8.08
C GLU A 35 -6.62 -3.84 -8.33
N GLY A 36 -5.78 -3.15 -9.10
CA GLY A 36 -6.02 -1.78 -9.57
C GLY A 36 -6.08 -0.71 -8.48
N THR A 37 -5.74 -1.08 -7.24
CA THR A 37 -5.61 -0.14 -6.12
C THR A 37 -4.38 0.74 -6.32
N TRP A 38 -4.53 2.01 -5.98
CA TRP A 38 -3.47 3.01 -6.03
C TRP A 38 -3.17 3.51 -4.63
N VAL A 39 -1.89 3.47 -4.24
CA VAL A 39 -1.36 4.05 -3.01
C VAL A 39 -0.54 5.28 -3.38
N GLY A 40 -1.05 6.45 -3.02
CA GLY A 40 -0.43 7.73 -3.29
C GLY A 40 0.89 7.96 -2.53
N PRO A 41 1.64 9.00 -2.90
CA PRO A 41 2.95 9.26 -2.31
C PRO A 41 2.84 9.50 -0.80
N HIS A 42 3.80 8.98 -0.05
CA HIS A 42 3.78 9.01 1.42
C HIS A 42 2.59 8.29 2.09
N GLY A 43 1.80 7.49 1.35
CA GLY A 43 0.80 6.61 1.97
C GLY A 43 1.47 5.55 2.84
N VAL A 44 0.94 5.30 4.04
CA VAL A 44 1.48 4.33 5.00
C VAL A 44 0.47 3.22 5.23
N ILE A 45 0.74 2.04 4.69
CA ILE A 45 -0.07 0.84 4.86
C ILE A 45 0.65 -0.04 5.89
N LEU A 46 0.13 -0.07 7.11
CA LEU A 46 0.75 -0.79 8.22
C LEU A 46 0.42 -2.28 8.20
N ASP A 47 1.17 -3.04 9.00
CA ASP A 47 1.11 -4.50 9.05
C ASP A 47 -0.32 -5.02 9.23
N GLY A 48 -0.65 -6.10 8.53
CA GLY A 48 -1.97 -6.74 8.62
C GLY A 48 -3.09 -6.04 7.84
N ALA A 49 -2.83 -4.94 7.13
CA ALA A 49 -3.85 -4.25 6.34
C ALA A 49 -4.42 -5.14 5.21
N ARG A 50 -5.72 -4.96 4.91
CA ARG A 50 -6.44 -5.62 3.79
C ARG A 50 -7.16 -4.55 2.97
N LEU A 51 -6.57 -4.15 1.84
CA LEU A 51 -7.20 -3.22 0.89
C LEU A 51 -7.89 -4.00 -0.22
N GLY A 52 -9.14 -3.62 -0.51
CA GLY A 52 -9.90 -4.19 -1.62
C GLY A 52 -9.34 -3.79 -3.01
N ARG A 53 -10.11 -4.10 -4.05
CA ARG A 53 -9.81 -3.70 -5.44
C ARG A 53 -10.24 -2.26 -5.72
N HIS A 54 -9.51 -1.59 -6.62
CA HIS A 54 -9.77 -0.24 -7.10
C HIS A 54 -9.88 0.82 -6.00
N CYS A 55 -9.20 0.61 -4.87
CA CYS A 55 -9.11 1.61 -3.82
C CYS A 55 -8.18 2.76 -4.24
N ARG A 56 -8.37 3.92 -3.62
CA ARG A 56 -7.50 5.09 -3.72
C ARG A 56 -7.07 5.52 -2.33
N VAL A 57 -5.84 5.21 -1.95
CA VAL A 57 -5.22 5.70 -0.71
C VAL A 57 -4.50 6.99 -1.04
N HIS A 58 -5.06 8.13 -0.63
CA HIS A 58 -4.48 9.43 -0.94
C HIS A 58 -3.21 9.72 -0.14
N SER A 59 -2.43 10.68 -0.64
CA SER A 59 -1.12 11.02 -0.11
C SER A 59 -1.14 11.28 1.40
N GLY A 60 -0.21 10.65 2.12
CA GLY A 60 -0.09 10.79 3.57
C GLY A 60 -1.14 10.05 4.41
N ALA A 61 -2.09 9.34 3.79
CA ALA A 61 -3.05 8.53 4.55
C ALA A 61 -2.34 7.36 5.25
N VAL A 62 -2.77 7.06 6.49
CA VAL A 62 -2.28 5.95 7.29
C VAL A 62 -3.40 4.94 7.49
N VAL A 63 -3.15 3.68 7.15
CA VAL A 63 -4.13 2.57 7.24
C VAL A 63 -3.60 1.50 8.19
N ALA A 64 -4.50 0.94 9.01
CA ALA A 64 -4.22 -0.12 10.00
C ALA A 64 -3.25 0.30 11.14
N GLY A 65 -3.34 1.56 11.58
CA GLY A 65 -2.65 2.02 12.79
C GLY A 65 -3.06 1.25 14.04
N ILE A 66 -2.12 1.10 14.98
CA ILE A 66 -2.39 0.52 16.29
C ILE A 66 -3.46 1.38 17.00
N PRO A 67 -4.52 0.77 17.56
CA PRO A 67 -5.54 1.50 18.32
C PRO A 67 -4.96 2.31 19.48
N GLN A 68 -5.58 3.46 19.79
CA GLN A 68 -5.17 4.38 20.87
C GLN A 68 -5.96 4.17 22.16
#